data_AF-A0A7J7IUL7-F1
#
_entry.id   AF-A0A7J7IUL7-F1
#
_cell.length_a   1.000
_cell.length_b   1.000
_cell.length_c   1.000
_cell.angle_alpha   90.00
_cell.angle_beta   90.00
_cell.angle_gamma   90.00
#
_symmetry.space_group_name_H-M   'P 1'
#
loop_
_entity.id
_entity.type
_entity.pdbx_description
1 polymer ?
#
loop_
_entity_poly.entity_id
_entity_poly.type
_entity_poly.pdbx_seq_one_letter_code
_entity_poly.pdbx_strand_id
1 'polypeptide(L)'
;MNSQTGLDYIIENKEFTQKLATALDTTNTVVKKQVIELLSALCVYSSEGYDRALSALQHFKEQKRLSNRFKFIITELEDSDDGAYKTALLAFCNCIIISTEKVEDRVRIRNELVGQKLLDIIEELRIHLPMLHISFKGRLTFVHEMSCMT
;
A
#
# COMPACT_ATOMS: atom_id res chain seq x y z
N MET A 1 -20.15 3.35 13.07
CA MET A 1 -19.19 4.45 13.29
C MET A 1 -19.02 5.15 11.95
N ASN A 2 -19.47 6.40 11.82
CA ASN A 2 -19.39 7.13 10.56
C ASN A 2 -17.92 7.33 10.18
N SER A 3 -17.55 6.84 9.00
CA SER A 3 -16.17 6.74 8.53
C SER A 3 -15.44 8.08 8.38
N GLN A 4 -16.16 9.20 8.26
CA GLN A 4 -15.56 10.53 8.12
C GLN A 4 -14.88 10.98 9.43
N THR A 5 -15.58 10.97 10.57
CA THR A 5 -15.04 11.44 11.86
C THR A 5 -13.80 10.67 12.34
N GLY A 6 -13.69 9.39 11.98
CA GLY A 6 -12.53 8.55 12.35
C GLY A 6 -11.29 8.84 11.51
N LEU A 7 -11.44 9.08 10.21
CA LEU A 7 -10.32 9.41 9.31
C LEU A 7 -9.82 10.83 9.56
N ASP A 8 -10.73 11.78 9.81
CA ASP A 8 -10.39 13.16 10.17
C ASP A 8 -9.50 13.20 11.43
N TYR A 9 -9.87 12.44 12.47
CA TYR A 9 -9.04 12.33 13.68
C TYR A 9 -7.63 11.82 13.39
N ILE A 10 -7.47 10.83 12.50
CA ILE A 10 -6.15 10.29 12.16
C ILE A 10 -5.30 11.33 11.40
N ILE A 11 -5.94 12.11 10.52
CA ILE A 11 -5.27 13.15 9.76
C ILE A 11 -4.80 14.28 10.68
N GLU A 12 -5.63 14.70 11.65
CA GLU A 12 -5.30 15.74 12.62
C GLU A 12 -4.19 15.31 13.60
N ASN A 13 -4.11 14.03 13.95
CA ASN A 13 -3.19 13.52 14.97
C ASN A 13 -1.92 12.88 14.36
N LYS A 14 -0.84 13.67 14.23
CA LYS A 14 0.45 13.22 13.67
C LYS A 14 1.04 11.98 14.38
N GLU A 15 0.89 11.89 15.71
CA GLU A 15 1.37 10.75 16.49
C GLU A 15 0.71 9.43 16.10
N PHE A 16 -0.51 9.49 15.54
CA PHE A 16 -1.22 8.30 15.13
C PHE A 16 -0.51 7.59 13.96
N THR A 17 0.16 8.35 13.09
CA THR A 17 0.97 7.81 11.99
C THR A 17 2.11 6.93 12.51
N GLN A 18 2.77 7.35 13.61
CA GLN A 18 3.83 6.57 14.24
C GLN A 18 3.28 5.31 14.89
N LYS A 19 2.11 5.38 15.52
CA LYS A 19 1.43 4.21 16.09
C LYS A 19 1.05 3.20 15.01
N LEU A 20 0.59 3.64 13.84
CA LEU A 20 0.31 2.77 12.70
C LEU A 20 1.59 2.12 12.17
N ALA A 21 2.70 2.87 12.07
CA ALA A 21 3.99 2.30 11.71
C ALA A 21 4.42 1.21 12.71
N THR A 22 4.35 1.46 14.02
CA THR A 22 4.65 0.45 15.04
C THR A 22 3.72 -0.76 14.96
N ALA A 23 2.43 -0.56 14.64
CA ALA A 23 1.45 -1.64 14.50
C ALA A 23 1.76 -2.58 13.31
N LEU A 24 2.48 -2.10 12.28
CA LEU A 24 2.97 -2.95 11.18
C LEU A 24 4.05 -3.95 11.63
N ASP A 25 4.70 -3.72 12.78
CA ASP A 25 5.76 -4.59 13.31
C ASP A 25 5.23 -5.81 14.09
N THR A 26 3.93 -6.02 14.13
CA THR A 26 3.34 -7.21 14.72
C THR A 26 3.61 -8.45 13.87
N THR A 27 3.67 -9.64 14.46
CA THR A 27 3.71 -10.91 13.70
C THR A 27 2.32 -11.35 13.21
N ASN A 28 1.26 -10.68 13.66
CA ASN A 28 -0.10 -11.03 13.31
C ASN A 28 -0.53 -10.43 11.94
N THR A 29 -0.59 -11.28 10.92
CA THR A 29 -0.99 -10.93 9.55
C THR A 29 -2.37 -10.24 9.49
N VAL A 30 -3.32 -10.62 10.35
CA VAL A 30 -4.65 -9.98 10.38
C VAL A 30 -4.55 -8.52 10.79
N VAL A 31 -3.74 -8.23 11.81
CA VAL A 31 -3.53 -6.84 12.28
C VAL A 31 -2.79 -6.05 11.21
N LYS A 32 -1.74 -6.60 10.60
CA LYS A 32 -1.05 -5.93 9.49
C LYS A 32 -2.01 -5.61 8.35
N LYS A 33 -2.86 -6.57 7.96
CA LYS A 33 -3.87 -6.38 6.92
C LYS A 33 -4.81 -5.21 7.26
N GLN A 34 -5.34 -5.16 8.48
CA GLN A 34 -6.22 -4.07 8.90
C GLN A 34 -5.53 -2.71 8.86
N VAL A 35 -4.25 -2.64 9.26
CA VAL A 35 -3.46 -1.41 9.17
C VAL A 35 -3.26 -0.99 7.71
N ILE A 36 -2.93 -1.93 6.82
CA ILE A 36 -2.78 -1.68 5.38
C ILE A 36 -4.08 -1.20 4.72
N GLU A 37 -5.22 -1.80 5.08
CA GLU A 37 -6.54 -1.37 4.60
C GLU A 37 -6.89 0.05 5.10
N LEU A 38 -6.53 0.38 6.35
CA LEU A 38 -6.72 1.73 6.89
C LEU A 38 -5.83 2.76 6.17
N LEU A 39 -4.55 2.45 5.94
CA LEU A 39 -3.65 3.32 5.18
C LEU A 39 -4.15 3.51 3.73
N SER A 40 -4.70 2.47 3.13
CA SER A 40 -5.34 2.54 1.80
C SER A 40 -6.53 3.48 1.80
N ALA A 41 -7.40 3.40 2.82
CA ALA A 41 -8.54 4.30 2.96
C ALA A 41 -8.10 5.76 3.13
N LEU A 42 -7.04 6.01 3.90
CA LEU A 42 -6.47 7.36 4.07
C LEU A 42 -5.96 7.94 2.74
N CYS A 43 -5.23 7.14 1.95
CA CYS A 43 -4.76 7.56 0.62
C CYS A 43 -5.91 8.04 -0.27
N VAL A 44 -7.03 7.31 -0.28
CA VAL A 44 -8.18 7.62 -1.17
C VAL A 44 -9.05 8.75 -0.62
N TYR A 45 -9.04 8.97 0.69
CA TYR A 45 -9.89 9.95 1.36
C TYR A 45 -9.48 11.40 1.07
N SER A 46 -8.18 11.73 1.20
CA SER A 46 -7.67 13.08 0.97
C SER A 46 -6.16 13.10 0.70
N SER A 47 -5.64 14.21 0.15
CA SER A 47 -4.19 14.41 -0.01
C SER A 47 -3.44 14.36 1.32
N GLU A 48 -4.03 14.88 2.41
CA GLU A 48 -3.42 14.81 3.74
C GLU A 48 -3.39 13.37 4.27
N GLY A 49 -4.43 12.58 4.00
CA GLY A 49 -4.46 11.15 4.31
C GLY A 49 -3.39 10.37 3.54
N TYR A 50 -3.19 10.69 2.26
CA TYR A 50 -2.08 10.17 1.45
C TYR A 50 -0.70 10.49 2.06
N ASP A 51 -0.47 11.75 2.44
CA ASP A 51 0.79 12.17 3.07
C ASP A 51 1.04 11.45 4.40
N ARG A 52 -0.02 11.23 5.19
CA ARG A 52 0.01 10.43 6.43
C ARG A 52 0.39 8.99 6.15
N ALA A 53 -0.19 8.37 5.13
CA ALA A 53 0.12 7.00 4.77
C ALA A 53 1.58 6.83 4.33
N LEU A 54 2.10 7.74 3.50
CA LEU A 54 3.51 7.74 3.12
C LEU A 54 4.44 8.01 4.30
N SER A 55 4.04 8.89 5.22
CA SER A 55 4.79 9.17 6.44
C SER A 55 4.87 7.95 7.36
N ALA A 56 3.81 7.13 7.44
CA ALA A 56 3.82 5.87 8.19
C ALA A 56 4.85 4.88 7.60
N LEU A 57 4.87 4.71 6.28
CA LEU A 57 5.85 3.87 5.60
C LEU A 57 7.29 4.39 5.78
N GLN A 58 7.47 5.71 5.73
CA GLN A 58 8.78 6.32 5.96
C GLN A 58 9.28 6.10 7.38
N HIS A 59 8.41 6.25 8.39
CA HIS A 59 8.77 5.91 9.77
C HIS A 59 9.09 4.43 9.95
N PHE A 60 8.30 3.54 9.34
CA PHE A 60 8.57 2.11 9.39
C PHE A 60 9.93 1.77 8.75
N LYS A 61 10.23 2.38 7.60
CA LYS A 61 11.54 2.28 6.95
C LYS A 61 12.68 2.65 7.89
N GLU A 62 12.57 3.78 8.58
CA GLU A 62 13.60 4.26 9.51
C GLU A 62 13.77 3.34 10.72
N GLN A 63 12.65 2.90 11.32
CA GLN A 63 12.64 1.97 12.46
C GLN A 63 13.29 0.64 12.10
N LYS A 64 12.99 0.10 10.92
CA LYS A 64 13.53 -1.16 10.41
C LYS A 64 14.83 -1.03 9.63
N ARG A 65 15.36 0.19 9.48
CA ARG A 65 16.57 0.51 8.70
C ARG A 65 16.53 -0.06 7.28
N LEU A 66 15.37 0.00 6.65
CA LEU A 66 15.18 -0.47 5.27
C LEU A 66 15.81 0.52 4.28
N SER A 67 16.33 0.01 3.17
CA SER A 67 16.87 0.84 2.09
C SER A 67 15.80 1.69 1.40
N ASN A 68 14.57 1.17 1.31
CA ASN A 68 13.44 1.82 0.67
C ASN A 68 12.14 1.62 1.48
N ARG A 69 11.23 2.60 1.44
CA ARG A 69 9.94 2.57 2.17
C ARG A 69 8.96 1.50 1.66
N PHE A 70 9.07 1.12 0.38
CA PHE A 70 8.27 0.05 -0.21
C PHE A 70 8.89 -1.33 -0.01
N LYS A 71 10.13 -1.43 0.48
CA LYS A 71 10.80 -2.72 0.70
C LYS A 71 10.02 -3.63 1.64
N PHE A 72 9.38 -3.05 2.66
CA PHE A 72 8.46 -3.77 3.54
C PHE A 72 7.35 -4.49 2.77
N ILE A 73 6.69 -3.80 1.84
CA ILE A 73 5.58 -4.37 1.06
C ILE A 73 6.07 -5.56 0.23
N ILE A 74 7.24 -5.43 -0.41
CA ILE A 74 7.85 -6.48 -1.21
C ILE A 74 8.13 -7.72 -0.36
N THR A 75 8.79 -7.53 0.79
CA THR A 75 9.10 -8.63 1.70
C THR A 75 7.83 -9.33 2.19
N GLU A 76 6.78 -8.59 2.55
CA GLU A 76 5.51 -9.20 2.98
C GLU A 76 4.77 -9.93 1.85
N LEU A 77 4.89 -9.46 0.61
CA LEU A 77 4.35 -10.13 -0.57
C LEU A 77 5.08 -11.45 -0.88
N GLU A 78 6.39 -11.51 -0.63
CA GLU A 78 7.22 -12.70 -0.79
C GLU A 78 6.96 -13.70 0.36
N ASP A 79 6.99 -13.24 1.61
CA ASP A 79 7.02 -14.10 2.80
C ASP A 79 5.65 -14.61 3.26
N SER A 80 4.56 -13.90 2.96
CA SER A 80 3.22 -14.30 3.42
C SER A 80 2.66 -15.46 2.60
N ASP A 81 1.86 -16.34 3.20
CA ASP A 81 1.01 -17.30 2.45
C ASP A 81 -0.45 -16.84 2.37
N ASP A 82 -0.81 -15.73 3.03
CA ASP A 82 -2.18 -15.22 3.07
C ASP A 82 -2.49 -14.40 1.81
N GLY A 83 -3.19 -15.03 0.86
CA GLY A 83 -3.60 -14.38 -0.38
C GLY A 83 -4.49 -13.14 -0.18
N ALA A 84 -5.29 -13.08 0.89
CA ALA A 84 -6.12 -11.91 1.18
C ALA A 84 -5.27 -10.73 1.69
N TYR A 85 -4.23 -11.01 2.47
CA TYR A 85 -3.25 -9.99 2.87
C TYR A 85 -2.40 -9.50 1.70
N LYS A 86 -1.89 -10.41 0.84
CA LYS A 86 -1.19 -10.02 -0.39
C LYS A 86 -2.05 -9.14 -1.30
N THR A 87 -3.34 -9.47 -1.42
CA THR A 87 -4.29 -8.65 -2.17
C THR A 87 -4.43 -7.25 -1.56
N ALA A 88 -4.49 -7.13 -0.23
CA ALA A 88 -4.54 -5.83 0.45
C ALA A 88 -3.26 -5.00 0.22
N LEU A 89 -2.08 -5.62 0.26
CA LEU A 89 -0.80 -4.97 -0.03
C LEU A 89 -0.72 -4.41 -1.46
N LEU A 90 -1.18 -5.20 -2.45
CA LEU A 90 -1.24 -4.75 -3.84
C LEU A 90 -2.28 -3.64 -4.04
N ALA A 91 -3.45 -3.76 -3.39
CA ALA A 91 -4.46 -2.71 -3.42
C ALA A 91 -3.92 -1.40 -2.81
N PHE A 92 -3.14 -1.48 -1.74
CA PHE A 92 -2.50 -0.32 -1.13
C PHE A 92 -1.49 0.36 -2.06
N CYS A 93 -0.64 -0.41 -2.75
CA CYS A 93 0.28 0.13 -3.76
C CYS A 93 -0.48 0.90 -4.85
N ASN A 94 -1.60 0.34 -5.31
CA ASN A 94 -2.45 1.02 -6.27
C ASN A 94 -3.04 2.31 -5.68
N CYS A 95 -3.57 2.29 -4.46
CA CYS A 95 -4.09 3.49 -3.79
C CYS A 95 -3.05 4.61 -3.75
N ILE A 96 -1.79 4.31 -3.44
CA ILE A 96 -0.71 5.31 -3.48
C ILE A 96 -0.54 5.89 -4.88
N ILE A 97 -0.50 5.04 -5.91
CA ILE A 97 -0.29 5.52 -7.29
C ILE A 97 -1.46 6.39 -7.77
N ILE A 98 -2.71 5.97 -7.55
CA ILE A 98 -3.89 6.70 -8.03
C ILE A 98 -4.12 8.00 -7.24
N SER A 99 -3.82 8.02 -5.94
CA SER A 99 -4.00 9.19 -5.08
C SER A 99 -2.91 10.24 -5.27
N THR A 100 -1.86 9.95 -6.05
CA THR A 100 -0.83 10.91 -6.37
C THR A 100 -1.31 11.84 -7.49
N GLU A 101 -1.56 13.11 -7.17
CA GLU A 101 -2.18 14.07 -8.09
C GLU A 101 -1.29 14.41 -9.30
N LYS A 102 0.00 14.68 -9.07
CA LYS A 102 0.94 15.09 -10.10
C LYS A 102 1.41 13.90 -10.93
N VAL A 103 1.35 14.04 -12.25
CA VAL A 103 1.77 12.98 -13.20
C VAL A 103 3.22 12.58 -13.00
N GLU A 104 4.11 13.56 -12.81
CA GLU A 104 5.54 13.34 -12.60
C GLU A 104 5.81 12.54 -11.31
N ASP A 105 5.11 12.89 -10.23
CA ASP A 105 5.20 12.16 -8.96
C ASP A 105 4.65 10.74 -9.10
N ARG A 106 3.56 10.53 -9.85
CA ARG A 106 3.05 9.18 -10.18
C ARG A 106 4.10 8.34 -10.88
N VAL A 107 4.76 8.90 -11.88
CA VAL A 107 5.85 8.22 -12.61
C VAL A 107 7.00 7.88 -11.66
N ARG A 108 7.39 8.82 -10.77
CA ARG A 108 8.44 8.57 -9.78
C ARG A 108 8.08 7.43 -8.82
N ILE A 109 6.87 7.43 -8.25
CA ILE A 109 6.39 6.35 -7.36
C ILE A 109 6.38 5.01 -8.09
N ARG A 110 5.88 4.99 -9.33
CA ARG A 110 5.85 3.77 -10.14
C ARG A 110 7.26 3.24 -10.39
N ASN A 111 8.19 4.10 -10.77
CA ASN A 111 9.59 3.72 -10.99
C ASN A 111 10.25 3.22 -9.69
N GLU A 112 9.90 3.80 -8.54
CA GLU A 112 10.37 3.34 -7.23
C GLU A 112 9.90 1.91 -6.95
N LEU A 113 8.62 1.61 -7.18
CA LEU A 113 8.03 0.27 -7.01
C LEU A 113 8.60 -0.75 -8.00
N VAL A 114 8.76 -0.36 -9.27
CA VAL A 114 9.40 -1.19 -10.31
C VAL A 114 10.85 -1.48 -9.93
N GLY A 115 11.58 -0.49 -9.43
CA GLY A 115 12.95 -0.66 -8.93
C GLY A 115 13.05 -1.60 -7.72
N GLN A 116 11.94 -1.88 -7.02
CA GLN A 116 11.86 -2.89 -5.97
C GLN A 116 11.39 -4.27 -6.46
N LYS A 117 11.31 -4.48 -7.79
CA LYS A 117 10.86 -5.74 -8.43
C LYS A 117 9.41 -6.12 -8.19
N LEU A 118 8.54 -5.14 -7.93
CA LEU A 118 7.12 -5.40 -7.72
C LEU A 118 6.46 -6.11 -8.93
N LEU A 119 6.92 -5.81 -10.15
CA LEU A 119 6.39 -6.42 -11.38
C LEU A 119 6.58 -7.94 -11.40
N ASP A 120 7.78 -8.42 -11.08
CA ASP A 120 8.12 -9.84 -11.06
C ASP A 120 7.21 -10.60 -10.07
N ILE A 121 7.01 -10.01 -8.88
CA ILE A 121 6.14 -10.57 -7.84
C ILE A 121 4.67 -10.61 -8.28
N ILE A 122 4.18 -9.56 -8.95
CA ILE A 122 2.81 -9.52 -9.47
C ILE A 122 2.59 -10.63 -10.51
N GLU A 123 3.57 -10.87 -11.38
CA GLU A 123 3.50 -11.94 -12.37
C GLU A 123 3.40 -13.32 -11.70
N GLU A 124 4.23 -13.58 -10.69
CA GLU A 124 4.19 -14.82 -9.91
C GLU A 124 2.85 -14.99 -9.18
N LEU A 125 2.34 -13.94 -8.54
CA LEU A 125 1.07 -13.98 -7.81
C LEU A 125 -0.14 -14.17 -8.73
N ARG A 126 -0.07 -13.68 -9.98
CA ARG A 126 -1.16 -13.87 -10.96
C ARG A 126 -1.39 -15.34 -11.30
N ILE A 127 -0.33 -16.15 -11.26
CA ILE A 127 -0.41 -17.60 -11.49
C ILE A 127 -1.13 -18.29 -10.31
N HIS A 128 -0.87 -17.84 -9.08
CA HIS A 128 -1.33 -18.52 -7.87
C HIS A 128 -2.66 -17.98 -7.30
N LEU A 129 -3.03 -16.74 -7.61
CA LEU A 129 -4.24 -16.09 -7.11
C LEU A 129 -5.13 -15.59 -8.26
N PRO A 130 -5.85 -16.47 -8.97
CA PRO A 130 -6.70 -16.06 -10.10
C PRO A 130 -7.82 -15.08 -9.70
N MET A 131 -8.22 -15.06 -8.42
CA MET A 131 -9.19 -14.10 -7.89
C MET A 131 -8.69 -12.65 -7.80
N LEU A 132 -7.37 -12.40 -7.90
CA LEU A 132 -6.86 -11.03 -8.07
C LEU A 132 -7.48 -10.37 -9.29
N HIS A 133 -7.81 -11.12 -10.34
CA HIS A 133 -8.43 -10.55 -11.54
C HIS A 133 -9.84 -9.96 -11.30
N ILE A 134 -10.55 -10.40 -10.26
CA ILE A 134 -11.94 -10.00 -9.98
C ILE A 134 -11.99 -8.75 -9.10
N SER A 135 -11.10 -8.64 -8.09
CA SER A 135 -11.06 -7.44 -7.22
C SER A 135 -10.54 -6.20 -7.97
N PHE A 136 -9.63 -6.41 -8.93
CA PHE A 136 -9.10 -5.32 -9.77
C PHE A 136 -10.11 -4.81 -10.81
N LYS A 137 -11.11 -5.63 -11.18
CA LYS A 137 -12.12 -5.25 -12.18
C LYS A 137 -13.19 -4.28 -11.67
N GLY A 138 -13.32 -4.13 -10.34
CA GLY A 138 -14.39 -3.35 -9.72
C GLY A 138 -14.06 -1.90 -9.37
N ARG A 139 -12.78 -1.53 -9.19
CA ARG A 139 -12.37 -0.14 -8.92
C ARG A 139 -10.86 0.18 -8.99
N LEU A 140 -10.01 -0.71 -9.51
CA LEU A 140 -8.55 -0.51 -9.49
C LEU A 140 -7.91 -0.91 -10.84
N THR A 141 -7.63 0.08 -11.69
CA THR A 141 -7.00 0.00 -13.03
C THR A 141 -5.54 -0.48 -13.05
N PHE A 142 -5.03 -1.08 -11.98
CA PHE A 142 -3.59 -1.30 -11.79
C PHE A 142 -2.94 -2.21 -12.84
N VAL A 143 -3.53 -3.36 -13.13
CA VAL A 143 -2.91 -4.34 -14.04
C VAL A 143 -2.98 -3.85 -15.49
N HIS A 144 -4.04 -3.16 -15.87
CA HIS A 144 -4.19 -2.62 -17.23
C HIS A 144 -3.27 -1.42 -17.46
N GLU A 145 -3.11 -0.51 -16.49
CA GLU A 145 -2.19 0.62 -16.62
C GLU A 145 -0.70 0.22 -16.52
N MET A 146 -0.34 -0.80 -15.73
CA MET A 146 1.03 -1.31 -15.72
C MET A 146 1.37 -2.16 -16.96
N SER A 147 0.41 -2.89 -17.52
CA SER A 147 0.62 -3.68 -18.76
C SER A 147 0.68 -2.81 -20.02
N CYS A 148 0.04 -1.63 -20.03
CA CYS A 148 0.14 -0.65 -21.12
C CYS A 148 1.49 0.11 -21.17
N MET A 149 2.47 -0.25 -20.34
CA MET A 149 3.82 0.34 -20.33
C MET A 149 4.92 -0.55 -20.93
N THR A 150 4.53 -1.61 -21.64
CA THR A 150 5.36 -2.32 -22.64
C THR A 150 4.75 -2.09 -24.02
#